data_AF-A0A496UVM9-F1
#
_entry.id   AF-A0A496UVM9-F1
#
_cell.length_a   1.000
_cell.length_b   1.000
_cell.length_c   1.000
_cell.angle_alpha   90.00
_cell.angle_beta   90.00
_cell.angle_gamma   90.00
#
_symmetry.space_group_name_H-M   'P 1'
#
loop_
_entity.id
_entity.type
_entity.pdbx_description
1 polymer ?
#
loop_
_entity_poly.entity_id
_entity_poly.type
_entity_poly.pdbx_seq_one_letter_code
_entity_poly.pdbx_strand_id
1 'polypeptide(L)'
;MLAKLVIWAEDRQKCLARSRRALQEFVLHGPVHNLPFHLWALEQPSFRDGTYTTHFVEESFDPEAWLPALDDEQREALVAAAALFEAGRRADHETTPRDNGTGACSNWRLDARRRMTGNR
;
A
#
# COMPACT_ATOMS: atom_id res chain seq x y z
N MET A 1 -3.83 -9.84 -8.07
CA MET A 1 -2.58 -10.54 -8.46
C MET A 1 -2.31 -10.22 -9.93
N LEU A 2 -1.12 -9.71 -10.29
CA LEU A 2 -0.78 -9.33 -11.67
C LEU A 2 -0.26 -10.51 -12.50
N ALA A 3 0.70 -11.27 -11.96
CA ALA A 3 1.33 -12.39 -12.64
C ALA A 3 1.91 -13.40 -11.62
N LYS A 4 2.32 -14.57 -12.12
CA LYS A 4 3.09 -15.58 -11.38
C LYS A 4 4.40 -15.82 -12.11
N LEU A 5 5.53 -15.63 -11.43
CA LEU A 5 6.86 -15.95 -11.94
C LEU A 5 7.31 -17.28 -11.33
N VAL A 6 7.48 -18.32 -12.16
CA VAL A 6 7.92 -19.65 -11.73
C VAL A 6 9.24 -19.96 -12.41
N ILE A 7 10.23 -20.38 -11.63
CA ILE A 7 11.60 -20.57 -12.09
C ILE A 7 12.07 -21.95 -11.65
N TRP A 8 12.78 -22.61 -12.53
CA TRP A 8 13.29 -23.96 -12.31
C TRP A 8 14.78 -24.02 -12.65
N ALA A 9 15.51 -24.84 -11.90
CA ALA A 9 16.87 -25.25 -12.19
C ALA A 9 17.13 -26.61 -11.52
N GLU A 10 18.24 -27.24 -11.86
CA GLU A 10 18.68 -28.52 -11.28
C GLU A 10 19.05 -28.45 -9.79
N ASP A 11 19.52 -27.27 -9.33
CA ASP A 11 19.88 -27.04 -7.94
C ASP A 11 19.33 -25.70 -7.43
N ARG A 12 19.20 -25.61 -6.10
CA ARG A 12 18.63 -24.43 -5.42
C ARG A 12 19.43 -23.17 -5.71
N GLN A 13 20.77 -23.24 -5.73
CA GLN A 13 21.61 -22.06 -5.92
C GLN A 13 21.47 -21.49 -7.34
N LYS A 14 21.43 -22.35 -8.37
CA LYS A 14 21.10 -21.94 -9.74
C LYS A 14 19.69 -21.39 -9.83
N CYS A 15 18.72 -21.99 -9.15
CA CYS A 15 17.34 -21.49 -9.14
C CYS A 15 17.25 -20.09 -8.52
N LEU A 16 17.93 -19.84 -7.40
CA LEU A 16 18.00 -18.54 -6.74
C LEU A 16 18.71 -17.50 -7.63
N ALA A 17 19.80 -17.87 -8.30
CA ALA A 17 20.52 -16.99 -9.23
C ALA A 17 19.65 -16.61 -10.45
N ARG A 18 18.94 -17.59 -11.04
CA ARG A 18 17.98 -17.34 -12.12
C ARG A 18 16.81 -16.48 -11.65
N SER A 19 16.33 -16.71 -10.42
CA SER A 19 15.28 -15.91 -9.77
C SER A 19 15.67 -14.45 -9.61
N ARG A 20 16.88 -14.19 -9.11
CA ARG A 20 17.40 -12.83 -8.98
C ARG A 20 17.42 -12.12 -10.33
N ARG A 21 17.99 -12.76 -11.35
CA ARG A 21 18.06 -12.21 -12.71
C ARG A 21 16.67 -11.93 -13.29
N ALA A 22 15.77 -12.91 -13.22
CA ALA A 22 14.42 -12.78 -13.76
C ALA A 22 13.62 -11.66 -13.09
N LEU A 23 13.75 -11.50 -11.77
CA LEU A 23 13.10 -10.40 -11.04
C LEU A 23 13.72 -9.03 -11.38
N GLN A 24 15.04 -8.96 -11.59
CA GLN A 24 15.71 -7.71 -12.01
C GLN A 24 15.33 -7.28 -13.43
N GLU A 25 15.07 -8.24 -14.32
CA GLU A 25 14.58 -7.99 -15.68
C GLU A 25 13.06 -7.80 -15.74
N PHE A 26 12.34 -8.04 -14.63
CA PHE A 26 10.89 -7.88 -14.57
C PHE A 26 10.52 -6.40 -14.44
N VAL A 27 10.09 -5.79 -15.55
CA VAL A 27 9.69 -4.39 -15.59
C VAL A 27 8.18 -4.24 -15.44
N LEU A 28 7.76 -3.43 -14.46
CA LEU A 28 6.38 -3.02 -14.26
C LEU A 28 6.33 -1.48 -14.23
N HIS A 29 5.39 -0.90 -14.96
CA HIS A 29 5.16 0.53 -14.98
C HIS A 29 3.74 0.86 -14.52
N GLY A 30 3.60 1.81 -13.60
CA GLY A 30 2.31 2.31 -13.13
C GLY A 30 1.96 1.86 -11.71
N PRO A 31 1.56 0.60 -11.48
CA PRO A 31 1.10 0.18 -10.17
C PRO A 31 2.28 0.01 -9.19
N VAL A 32 2.03 0.38 -7.93
CA VAL A 32 2.89 -0.06 -6.82
C VAL A 32 2.89 -1.58 -6.77
N HIS A 33 4.07 -2.19 -6.71
CA HIS A 33 4.23 -3.63 -6.83
C HIS A 33 5.27 -4.19 -5.84
N ASN A 34 5.21 -5.48 -5.62
CA ASN A 34 6.00 -6.21 -4.62
C ASN A 34 7.32 -6.82 -5.16
N LEU A 35 7.77 -6.46 -6.38
CA LEU A 35 9.08 -6.91 -6.90
C LEU A 35 10.26 -6.62 -5.95
N PRO A 36 10.37 -5.42 -5.33
CA PRO A 36 11.47 -5.14 -4.39
C PRO A 36 11.49 -6.11 -3.21
N PHE A 37 10.32 -6.44 -2.65
CA PHE A 37 10.18 -7.42 -1.56
C PHE A 37 10.70 -8.80 -1.95
N HIS A 38 10.36 -9.28 -3.15
CA HIS A 38 10.84 -10.57 -3.63
C HIS A 38 12.36 -10.60 -3.84
N LEU A 39 12.97 -9.49 -4.30
CA LEU A 39 14.43 -9.38 -4.42
C LEU A 39 15.11 -9.44 -3.06
N TRP A 40 14.62 -8.70 -2.07
CA TRP A 40 15.14 -8.76 -0.70
C TRP A 40 15.03 -10.15 -0.08
N ALA A 41 13.90 -10.84 -0.29
CA ALA A 41 13.73 -12.19 0.24
C ALA A 41 14.81 -13.15 -0.30
N LEU A 42 15.20 -13.03 -1.58
CA LEU A 42 16.29 -13.82 -2.18
C LEU A 42 17.68 -13.49 -1.62
N GLU A 43 17.84 -12.36 -0.94
CA GLU A 43 19.09 -11.94 -0.29
C GLU A 43 19.20 -12.43 1.15
N GLN A 44 18.09 -12.82 1.79
CA GLN A 44 18.11 -13.25 3.19
C GLN A 44 18.81 -14.61 3.33
N PRO A 45 19.78 -14.76 4.26
CA PRO A 45 20.50 -16.02 4.47
C PRO A 45 19.57 -17.21 4.72
N SER A 46 18.60 -17.05 5.62
CA SER A 46 17.61 -18.07 5.98
C SER A 46 16.74 -18.48 4.79
N PHE A 47 16.38 -17.54 3.91
CA PHE A 47 15.69 -17.86 2.67
C PHE A 47 16.60 -18.63 1.71
N ARG A 48 17.87 -18.27 1.60
CA ARG A 48 18.83 -18.89 0.66
C ARG A 48 19.17 -20.33 1.05
N ASP A 49 19.43 -20.58 2.32
CA ASP A 49 19.73 -21.92 2.84
C ASP A 49 18.49 -22.79 3.08
N GLY A 50 17.30 -22.18 3.13
CA GLY A 50 16.03 -22.89 3.31
C GLY A 50 15.67 -23.18 4.77
N THR A 51 16.31 -22.52 5.73
CA THR A 51 16.09 -22.71 7.17
C THR A 51 14.96 -21.85 7.75
N TYR A 52 14.08 -21.32 6.91
CA TYR A 52 12.99 -20.41 7.30
C TYR A 52 11.68 -21.15 7.60
N THR A 53 10.79 -20.49 8.34
CA THR A 53 9.45 -21.01 8.70
C THR A 53 8.34 -20.19 8.05
N THR A 54 7.08 -20.51 8.37
CA THR A 54 5.93 -19.68 7.99
C THR A 54 5.95 -18.28 8.63
N HIS A 55 6.74 -18.07 9.68
CA HIS A 55 6.92 -16.78 10.36
C HIS A 55 8.07 -15.94 9.80
N PHE A 56 8.75 -16.40 8.75
CA PHE A 56 9.92 -15.73 8.14
C PHE A 56 9.76 -14.22 7.97
N VAL A 57 8.62 -13.79 7.42
CA VAL A 57 8.37 -12.36 7.17
C VAL A 57 8.23 -11.60 8.48
N GLU A 58 7.47 -12.11 9.44
CA GLU A 58 7.27 -11.48 10.75
C GLU A 58 8.57 -11.37 11.54
N GLU A 59 9.47 -12.34 11.39
CA GLU A 59 10.74 -12.42 12.11
C GLU A 59 11.88 -11.64 11.45
N SER A 60 11.91 -11.59 10.11
CA SER A 60 13.07 -11.09 9.35
C SER A 60 12.82 -9.78 8.63
N PHE A 61 11.57 -9.43 8.34
CA PHE A 61 11.22 -8.24 7.56
C PHE A 61 10.82 -7.10 8.48
N ASP A 62 11.56 -5.99 8.38
CA ASP A 62 11.20 -4.73 9.02
C ASP A 62 10.56 -3.78 7.98
N PRO A 63 9.22 -3.57 8.03
CA PRO A 63 8.55 -2.64 7.12
C PRO A 63 8.97 -1.19 7.33
N GLU A 64 9.33 -0.79 8.55
CA GLU A 64 9.69 0.60 8.87
C GLU A 64 11.05 0.96 8.26
N ALA A 65 12.02 0.04 8.37
CA ALA A 65 13.32 0.19 7.71
C ALA A 65 13.24 0.19 6.17
N TRP A 66 12.13 -0.31 5.60
CA TRP A 66 11.91 -0.32 4.14
C TRP A 66 11.39 1.02 3.61
N LEU A 67 10.79 1.85 4.46
CA LEU A 67 10.29 3.14 4.03
C LEU A 67 11.46 4.05 3.62
N PRO A 68 11.31 4.82 2.52
CA PRO A 68 12.32 5.81 2.19
C PRO A 68 12.46 6.77 3.37
N ALA A 69 13.70 7.01 3.79
CA ALA A 69 13.98 8.00 4.81
C ALA A 69 13.46 9.36 4.30
N LEU A 70 12.54 9.96 5.06
CA LEU A 70 12.05 11.29 4.76
C LEU A 70 13.11 12.30 5.20
N ASP A 71 13.48 13.22 4.31
CA ASP A 71 14.22 14.40 4.71
C ASP A 71 13.34 15.32 5.59
N ASP A 72 13.95 16.35 6.18
CA ASP A 72 13.25 17.23 7.11
C ASP A 72 12.11 18.00 6.41
N GLU A 73 12.29 18.39 5.15
CA GLU A 73 11.28 19.08 4.34
C GLU A 73 10.06 18.18 4.07
N GLN A 74 10.30 16.94 3.65
CA GLN A 74 9.26 15.94 3.41
C GLN A 74 8.50 15.61 4.70
N ARG A 75 9.20 15.57 5.83
CA ARG A 75 8.59 15.30 7.13
C ARG A 75 7.68 16.44 7.58
N GLU A 76 8.11 17.69 7.41
CA GLU A 76 7.28 18.87 7.67
C GLU A 76 6.04 18.90 6.76
N ALA A 77 6.22 18.67 5.46
CA ALA A 77 5.13 18.62 4.50
C ALA A 77 4.10 17.54 4.85
N LEU A 78 4.55 16.36 5.26
CA LEU A 78 3.67 15.27 5.68
C LEU A 78 2.87 15.63 6.94
N VAL A 79 3.51 16.23 7.95
CA VAL A 79 2.83 16.69 9.18
C VAL A 79 1.78 17.75 8.86
N ALA A 80 2.11 18.73 8.02
CA ALA A 80 1.18 19.76 7.59
C ALA A 80 -0.01 19.17 6.81
N ALA A 81 0.25 18.26 5.87
CA ALA A 81 -0.79 17.58 5.10
C ALA A 81 -1.72 16.75 5.99
N ALA A 82 -1.17 15.99 6.95
CA ALA A 82 -1.96 15.22 7.92
C ALA A 82 -2.83 16.13 8.80
N ALA A 83 -2.28 17.25 9.28
CA ALA A 83 -3.03 18.22 10.08
C ALA A 83 -4.18 18.86 9.29
N LEU A 84 -3.95 19.25 8.04
CA LEU A 84 -4.99 19.78 7.15
C LEU A 84 -6.06 18.72 6.84
N PHE A 85 -5.67 17.48 6.58
CA PHE A 85 -6.59 16.37 6.34
C PHE A 85 -7.50 16.13 7.56
N GLU A 86 -6.95 16.09 8.77
CA GLU A 86 -7.74 15.94 10.00
C GLU A 86 -8.63 17.15 10.29
N ALA A 87 -8.16 18.37 10.02
CA ALA A 87 -8.99 19.57 10.14
C ALA A 87 -10.20 19.53 9.18
N GLY A 88 -9.99 19.09 7.93
CA GLY A 88 -11.07 18.87 6.97
C GLY A 88 -12.05 17.80 7.44
N ARG A 89 -11.54 16.66 7.94
CA ARG A 89 -12.37 15.59 8.52
C ARG A 89 -13.23 16.08 9.70
N ARG A 90 -12.68 16.94 10.56
CA ARG A 90 -13.43 17.51 11.70
C ARG A 90 -14.55 18.44 11.23
N ALA A 91 -14.28 19.29 10.24
CA ALA A 91 -15.30 20.18 9.66
C ALA A 91 -16.44 19.41 8.95
N ASP A 92 -16.11 18.32 8.26
CA ASP A 92 -17.11 17.43 7.63
C ASP A 92 -17.94 16.66 8.68
N HIS A 93 -17.31 16.22 9.78
CA HIS A 93 -18.02 15.53 10.85
C HIS A 93 -18.96 16.47 11.63
N GLU A 94 -18.58 17.73 11.81
CA GLU A 94 -19.38 18.75 12.51
C GLU A 94 -20.57 19.26 11.67
N THR A 95 -20.54 19.08 10.34
CA THR A 95 -21.64 19.42 9.43
C THR A 95 -22.65 18.30 9.22
N THR A 96 -22.52 17.14 9.88
CA THR A 96 -23.62 16.18 9.96
C THR A 96 -24.73 16.81 10.79
N PRO A 97 -25.91 17.15 10.22
CA PRO A 97 -26.99 17.68 11.03
C PRO A 97 -27.34 16.62 12.05
N ARG A 98 -27.22 16.94 13.34
CA ARG A 98 -27.90 16.15 14.38
C ARG A 98 -29.38 16.20 14.01
N ASP A 99 -29.91 15.08 13.53
CA ASP A 99 -31.34 14.87 13.33
C ASP A 99 -32.00 14.90 14.71
N ASN A 100 -32.30 16.12 15.17
CA ASN A 100 -33.15 16.34 16.33
C ASN A 100 -34.58 16.10 15.87
N GLY A 101 -34.89 14.81 15.65
CA GLY A 101 -36.21 14.22 15.50
C GLY A 101 -37.28 15.18 14.99
N THR A 102 -37.24 15.52 13.70
CA THR A 102 -38.45 15.85 12.92
C THR A 102 -38.09 15.94 11.43
N GLY A 103 -38.12 14.79 10.76
CA GLY A 103 -38.45 14.72 9.33
C GLY A 103 -37.41 15.23 8.31
N ALA A 104 -36.12 15.32 8.64
CA ALA A 104 -35.12 15.70 7.64
C ALA A 104 -34.70 14.51 6.77
N CYS A 105 -34.82 14.65 5.44
CA CYS A 105 -34.33 13.65 4.49
C CYS A 105 -32.81 13.48 4.61
N SER A 106 -32.36 12.22 4.73
CA SER A 106 -30.96 11.83 4.83
C SER A 106 -30.08 12.41 3.70
N ASN A 107 -28.80 12.65 4.01
CA ASN A 107 -27.81 13.19 3.07
C ASN A 107 -27.71 12.40 1.75
N TRP A 108 -27.93 11.08 1.76
CA TRP A 108 -27.93 10.29 0.53
C TRP A 108 -29.11 10.59 -0.40
N ARG A 109 -30.28 11.00 0.13
CA ARG A 109 -31.42 11.45 -0.69
C ARG A 109 -31.18 12.83 -1.28
N LEU A 110 -30.48 13.70 -0.55
CA LEU A 110 -30.08 15.01 -1.06
C LEU A 110 -29.05 14.89 -2.18
N ASP A 111 -28.07 13.99 -2.04
CA ASP A 111 -27.08 13.73 -3.09
C ASP A 111 -27.72 13.07 -4.33
N ALA A 112 -28.63 12.10 -4.14
CA ALA A 112 -29.39 11.50 -5.23
C ALA A 112 -30.23 12.53 -6.00
N ARG A 113 -30.88 13.48 -5.30
CA ARG A 113 -31.65 14.56 -5.94
C ARG A 113 -30.75 15.54 -6.71
N ARG A 114 -29.60 15.94 -6.17
CA ARG A 114 -28.64 16.83 -6.85
C ARG A 114 -28.12 16.23 -8.15
N ARG A 115 -27.91 14.92 -8.18
CA ARG A 115 -27.51 14.18 -9.39
C ARG A 115 -28.63 14.07 -10.43
N MET A 116 -29.89 13.99 -9.99
CA MET A 116 -31.06 13.93 -10.89
C MET A 116 -31.41 15.29 -11.49
N THR A 117 -31.17 16.39 -10.79
CA THR A 117 -31.44 17.75 -11.30
C THR A 117 -30.20 18.36 -11.98
N GLY A 118 -29.40 17.54 -12.66
CA GLY A 118 -28.24 17.97 -13.44
C GLY A 118 -28.53 19.25 -14.23
N ASN A 119 -27.77 20.29 -13.88
CA ASN A 119 -27.81 21.65 -14.42
C ASN A 119 -27.63 21.63 -15.95
N ARG A 120 -28.57 22.26 -16.67
CA ARG A 120 -28.30 22.81 -18.01
C ARG A 120 -27.40 24.03 -17.88
#